data_AF-A0A1H6EKH7-F1
#
_entry.id   AF-A0A1H6EKH7-F1
#
_cell.length_a   1.000
_cell.length_b   1.000
_cell.length_c   1.000
_cell.angle_alpha   90.00
_cell.angle_beta   90.00
_cell.angle_gamma   90.00
#
_symmetry.space_group_name_H-M   'P 1'
#
loop_
_entity.id
_entity.type
_entity.pdbx_description
1 polymer ?
#
loop_
_entity_poly.entity_id
_entity_poly.type
_entity_poly.pdbx_seq_one_letter_code
_entity_poly.pdbx_strand_id
1 'polypeptide(L)' 'MLKKRKSLWWLTGPVLLYLVALPLYNRVDPVVLGLPFFMFWMLVATLLTPACIWLAARKDPLWRADRERERGDSE' A
#
# COMPACT_ATOMS: atom_id res chain seq x y z
N MET A 1 -5.06 -17.77 -12.35
CA MET A 1 -4.23 -16.63 -12.77
C MET A 1 -3.68 -15.78 -11.60
N LEU A 2 -4.35 -15.69 -10.44
CA LEU A 2 -3.85 -14.92 -9.26
C LEU A 2 -2.72 -15.60 -8.46
N LYS A 3 -2.61 -16.94 -8.51
CA LYS A 3 -1.68 -17.75 -7.67
C LYS A 3 -0.18 -17.42 -7.84
N LYS A 4 0.24 -16.81 -8.95
CA LYS A 4 1.64 -16.41 -9.19
C LYS A 4 1.96 -14.96 -8.79
N ARG A 5 0.96 -14.14 -8.47
CA ARG A 5 1.14 -12.71 -8.15
C ARG A 5 1.27 -12.50 -6.65
N LYS A 6 2.29 -13.11 -6.04
CA LYS A 6 2.60 -12.91 -4.61
C LYS A 6 2.78 -11.42 -4.28
N SER A 7 3.17 -10.61 -5.26
CA SER A 7 3.29 -9.15 -5.13
C SER A 7 1.99 -8.44 -4.73
N LEU A 8 0.82 -8.97 -5.12
CA LEU A 8 -0.48 -8.39 -4.76
C LEU A 8 -0.74 -8.40 -3.26
N TRP A 9 -0.04 -9.24 -2.49
CA TRP A 9 -0.14 -9.22 -1.02
C TRP A 9 0.32 -7.88 -0.42
N TRP A 10 1.18 -7.12 -1.09
CA TRP A 10 1.52 -5.77 -0.62
C TRP A 10 0.31 -4.83 -0.61
N LEU A 11 -0.70 -5.08 -1.45
CA LEU A 11 -1.93 -4.30 -1.48
C LEU A 11 -2.90 -4.62 -0.34
N THR A 12 -2.67 -5.69 0.44
CA THR A 12 -3.43 -5.89 1.68
C THR A 12 -2.99 -4.93 2.78
N GLY A 13 -1.80 -4.32 2.66
CA GLY A 13 -1.28 -3.34 3.61
C GLY A 13 -2.23 -2.15 3.83
N PRO A 14 -2.60 -1.39 2.79
CA PRO A 14 -3.58 -0.31 2.89
C PRO A 14 -4.90 -0.76 3.50
N VAL A 15 -5.42 -1.92 3.09
CA VAL A 15 -6.68 -2.46 3.64
C VAL A 15 -6.58 -2.66 5.15
N LEU A 16 -5.50 -3.28 5.63
CA LEU A 16 -5.29 -3.48 7.06
C LEU A 16 -5.11 -2.14 7.81
N LEU A 17 -4.39 -1.19 7.24
CA LEU A 17 -4.21 0.15 7.83
C LEU A 17 -5.55 0.87 8.06
N TYR A 18 -6.46 0.80 7.09
CA TYR A 18 -7.79 1.40 7.21
C TYR A 18 -8.75 0.58 8.08
N LEU A 19 -8.62 -0.75 8.11
CA LEU A 19 -9.38 -1.58 9.05
C LEU A 19 -9.00 -1.28 10.51
N VAL A 20 -7.72 -1.05 10.79
CA VAL A 20 -7.26 -0.63 12.13
C VAL A 20 -7.76 0.77 12.47
N ALA A 21 -8.07 1.61 11.49
CA ALA A 21 -8.66 2.93 11.75
C ALA A 21 -10.09 2.82 12.36
N LEU A 22 -10.82 1.73 12.10
CA LEU A 22 -12.19 1.53 12.60
C LEU A 22 -12.28 1.53 14.13
N PRO A 23 -11.48 0.76 14.91
CA PRO A 23 -11.50 0.86 16.37
C PRO A 23 -10.96 2.20 16.92
N LEU A 24 -10.31 3.01 16.08
CA LEU A 24 -9.64 4.25 16.47
C LEU A 24 -10.47 5.51 16.19
N TYR A 25 -11.59 5.41 15.47
CA TYR A 25 -12.31 6.59 14.94
C TYR A 25 -12.75 7.61 15.99
N ASN A 26 -13.05 7.15 17.22
CA ASN A 26 -13.50 8.00 18.32
C ASN A 26 -12.44 8.15 19.42
N ARG A 27 -11.17 7.93 19.09
CA ARG A 27 -10.04 8.05 20.01
C ARG A 27 -9.32 9.37 19.74
N VAL A 28 -9.62 10.38 20.56
CA VAL A 28 -8.86 11.64 20.57
C VAL A 28 -7.51 11.41 21.27
N ASP A 29 -7.53 10.71 22.40
CA ASP A 29 -6.33 10.32 23.13
C ASP A 29 -5.79 8.96 22.69
N PRO A 30 -4.45 8.81 22.61
CA PRO A 30 -3.44 9.82 22.95
C PRO A 30 -3.21 10.87 21.85
N VAL A 31 -2.87 12.10 22.24
CA VAL A 31 -2.41 13.13 21.30
C VAL A 31 -0.95 12.86 20.92
N VAL A 32 -0.68 12.69 19.62
CA VAL A 32 0.66 12.38 19.07
C VAL A 32 1.11 13.54 18.19
N LEU A 33 2.26 14.15 18.52
CA LEU A 33 2.79 15.33 17.79
C LEU A 33 1.78 16.49 17.68
N GLY A 34 0.90 16.65 18.67
CA GLY A 34 -0.17 17.65 18.66
C GLY A 34 -1.41 17.28 17.83
N LEU A 35 -1.46 16.08 17.26
CA LEU A 35 -2.60 15.57 16.51
C LEU A 35 -3.41 14.56 17.34
N PRO A 36 -4.75 14.56 17.24
CA PRO A 36 -5.56 13.45 17.74
C PRO A 36 -5.07 12.12 17.18
N PHE A 37 -5.14 11.04 17.97
CA PHE A 37 -4.60 9.74 17.58
C PHE A 37 -5.07 9.28 16.20
N PHE A 38 -6.38 9.42 15.94
CA PHE A 38 -6.98 9.06 14.66
C PHE A 38 -6.40 9.86 13.48
N MET A 39 -6.18 11.16 13.63
CA MET A 39 -5.57 11.99 12.58
C MET A 39 -4.13 11.56 12.31
N PHE A 40 -3.34 11.34 13.37
CA PHE A 40 -1.98 10.84 13.24
C PHE A 40 -1.95 9.50 12.50
N TRP A 41 -2.84 8.57 12.88
CA TRP A 41 -2.97 7.28 12.23
C TRP A 41 -3.33 7.40 10.74
N MET A 42 -4.28 8.29 10.41
CA MET A 42 -4.67 8.54 9.01
C MET A 42 -3.54 9.12 8.17
N LEU A 43 -2.72 10.00 8.74
CA LEU A 43 -1.52 10.51 8.07
C LEU A 43 -0.53 9.38 7.78
N VAL A 44 -0.24 8.54 8.78
CA VAL A 44 0.64 7.37 8.62
C VAL A 44 0.09 6.41 7.54
N ALA A 45 -1.20 6.07 7.60
CA ALA A 45 -1.84 5.21 6.60
C ALA A 45 -1.73 5.79 5.18
N THR A 46 -1.93 7.10 5.04
CA THR A 46 -1.83 7.81 3.77
C THR A 46 -0.40 7.77 3.21
N LEU A 47 0.62 7.95 4.04
CA LEU A 47 2.03 7.88 3.64
C LEU A 47 2.49 6.45 3.34
N LEU A 48 1.97 5.46 4.05
CA LEU A 48 2.30 4.05 3.84
C LEU A 48 1.62 3.45 2.59
N THR A 49 0.46 3.98 2.19
CA THR A 49 -0.27 3.50 1.01
C THR A 49 0.56 3.52 -0.29
N PRO A 50 1.17 4.64 -0.70
CA PRO A 50 2.02 4.66 -1.89
C PRO A 50 3.26 3.77 -1.74
N ALA A 51 3.79 3.59 -0.52
CA ALA A 51 4.90 2.66 -0.28
C ALA A 51 4.48 1.20 -0.53
N CYS A 52 3.29 0.80 -0.06
CA CYS A 52 2.72 -0.52 -0.35
C CYS A 52 2.49 -0.73 -1.85
N ILE A 53 1.95 0.27 -2.56
CA ILE A 53 1.75 0.22 -4.01
C ILE A 53 3.08 0.11 -4.74
N TRP A 54 4.09 0.87 -4.32
CA TRP A 54 5.42 0.82 -4.92
C TRP A 54 6.08 -0.55 -4.74
N LEU A 55 5.95 -1.16 -3.56
CA LEU A 55 6.45 -2.53 -3.30
C LEU A 55 5.70 -3.56 -4.14
N ALA A 56 4.39 -3.40 -4.29
CA ALA A 56 3.56 -4.24 -5.16
C ALA A 56 4.02 -4.14 -6.63
N ALA A 57 4.30 -2.93 -7.11
CA ALA A 57 4.76 -2.72 -8.49
C ALA A 57 6.18 -3.28 -8.69
N ARG A 58 7.12 -3.00 -7.77
CA ARG A 58 8.52 -3.44 -7.88
C ARG A 58 8.68 -4.97 -7.88
N LYS A 59 7.79 -5.68 -7.19
CA LYS A 59 7.84 -7.14 -7.05
C LYS A 59 6.90 -7.85 -8.02
N ASP A 60 6.18 -7.15 -8.90
CA ASP A 60 5.30 -7.78 -9.90
C ASP A 60 6.12 -8.32 -11.09
N PRO A 61 6.19 -9.65 -11.29
CA PRO A 61 6.88 -10.24 -12.43
C PRO A 61 6.22 -9.90 -13.78
N LEU A 62 4.93 -9.56 -13.81
CA LEU A 62 4.24 -9.20 -15.06
C LEU A 62 4.73 -7.86 -15.60
N TRP A 63 5.02 -6.90 -14.72
CA TRP A 63 5.55 -5.59 -15.12
C TRP A 63 6.92 -5.70 -15.81
N ARG A 64 7.73 -6.70 -15.43
CA ARG A 64 9.00 -6.98 -16.10
C ARG A 64 8.79 -7.63 -17.47
N ALA A 65 7.87 -8.58 -17.56
CA ALA A 65 7.57 -9.28 -18.81
C ALA A 65 6.94 -8.37 -19.88
N ASP A 66 6.09 -7.42 -19.48
CA ASP A 66 5.47 -6.45 -20.40
C ASP A 66 6.52 -5.49 -20.98
N ARG A 67 7.42 -4.98 -20.12
CA ARG A 67 8.55 -4.13 -20.55
C ARG A 67 9.51 -4.82 -21.51
N GLU A 68 9.73 -6.13 -21.33
CA GLU A 68 10.56 -6.91 -22.25
C GLU A 68 9.86 -7.14 -23.60
N ARG A 69 8.53 -7.30 -23.62
CA ARG A 69 7.75 -7.39 -24.86
C ARG A 69 7.74 -6.08 -25.64
N GLU A 70 7.48 -4.94 -24.99
CA GLU A 70 7.51 -3.62 -25.64
C GLU A 70 8.86 -3.32 -26.29
N ARG A 71 9.95 -3.72 -25.62
CA ARG A 71 11.31 -3.52 -26.12
C ARG A 71 11.62 -4.40 -27.34
N GLY A 72 11.16 -5.64 -27.35
CA GLY A 72 11.36 -6.59 -28.45
C GLY A 72 10.49 -6.32 -29.69
N ASP A 73 9.38 -5.60 -29.56
CA ASP A 73 8.53 -5.17 -30.68
C ASP A 73 9.07 -3.89 -31.36
N SER A 74 10.06 -3.24 -30.73
CA SER A 74 10.71 -2.01 -31.20
C SER A 74 12.06 -2.24 -31.90
N GLU A 75 12.58 -3.48 -31.88
CA GLU A 75 13.82 -3.92 -32.57
C GLU A 75 13.47 -4.69 -33.86
#